data_AF-A0A7Y2E853-F1
#
_entry.id   AF-A0A7Y2E853-F1
#
_cell.length_a   1.000
_cell.length_b   1.000
_cell.length_c   1.000
_cell.angle_alpha   90.00
_cell.angle_beta   90.00
_cell.angle_gamma   90.00
#
_symmetry.space_group_name_H-M   'P 1'
#
loop_
_entity.id
_entity.type
_entity.pdbx_description
1 polymer ?
#
loop_
_entity_poly.entity_id
_entity_poly.type
_entity_poly.pdbx_seq_one_letter_code
_entity_poly.pdbx_strand_id
1 'polypeptide(L)'
;MPYPVVEPWDLANFYRRLKATVLELENCWESGDLNQALANPEFETALGSRVLDVYKTLAESPATKKSPFRRNSIHAILEPLKEVLEEPKTNHMASVSSPPAQAERGMQPPSQGEGSEWIHGLDVQTPTGTHHLRLHQVIGSRFWGIGFETETEETNHWLVNALVRVALRRLAGDLRGLGTIEARLAKKTRMRTEPKILPDHEGRRFEQLMLDLLNQEQYSARRASLIEDFLEKTDMRVHYPDVKRRKGARVQVTQTLHQASLERKLSKIRNVEEFIILSPRSLADALSGAEGERLLNRSELNQLWECLPMAPATIEDLAQLLKEHLLQSIPKALQHPQGPAAFIAPPVRLLVQRYVYHEALRSTEKLRDREAQEKRPPTS
;
A
#
# COMPACT_ATOMS: atom_id res chain seq x y z
N MET A 1 -12.84 4.77 -22.93
CA MET A 1 -12.09 5.52 -21.87
C MET A 1 -11.34 4.51 -20.99
N PRO A 2 -10.16 4.84 -20.42
CA PRO A 2 -9.38 3.88 -19.61
C PRO A 2 -10.10 3.47 -18.31
N TYR A 3 -10.96 4.35 -17.77
CA TYR A 3 -11.69 4.14 -16.52
C TYR A 3 -13.10 4.74 -16.65
N PRO A 4 -14.11 4.20 -15.94
CA PRO A 4 -15.45 4.79 -15.86
C PRO A 4 -15.42 6.16 -15.17
N VAL A 5 -16.36 7.02 -15.52
CA VAL A 5 -16.65 8.26 -14.80
C VAL A 5 -17.75 7.98 -13.79
N VAL A 6 -17.56 8.40 -12.54
CA VAL A 6 -18.46 8.10 -11.43
C VAL A 6 -18.84 9.39 -10.71
N GLU A 7 -20.13 9.54 -10.45
CA GLU A 7 -20.67 10.64 -9.65
C GLU A 7 -20.40 10.42 -8.15
N PRO A 8 -20.23 11.47 -7.33
CA PRO A 8 -19.79 11.36 -5.95
C PRO A 8 -20.79 10.58 -5.10
N TRP A 9 -22.09 10.80 -5.37
CA TRP A 9 -23.19 10.10 -4.71
C TRP A 9 -23.38 8.65 -5.19
N ASP A 10 -22.78 8.25 -6.32
CA ASP A 10 -22.97 6.91 -6.90
C ASP A 10 -21.81 5.94 -6.58
N LEU A 11 -20.80 6.37 -5.82
CA LEU A 11 -19.58 5.58 -5.58
C LEU A 11 -19.85 4.20 -4.95
N ALA A 12 -20.77 4.11 -3.99
CA ALA A 12 -21.14 2.84 -3.35
C ALA A 12 -21.90 1.90 -4.30
N ASN A 13 -22.79 2.43 -5.15
CA ASN A 13 -23.46 1.64 -6.18
C ASN A 13 -22.45 1.18 -7.25
N PHE A 14 -21.54 2.07 -7.64
CA PHE A 14 -20.44 1.75 -8.54
C PHE A 14 -19.61 0.58 -8.02
N TYR A 15 -19.21 0.57 -6.74
CA TYR A 15 -18.51 -0.58 -6.14
C TYR A 15 -19.34 -1.87 -6.20
N ARG A 16 -20.65 -1.80 -5.90
CA ARG A 16 -21.54 -2.97 -6.00
C ARG A 16 -21.61 -3.53 -7.43
N ARG A 17 -21.72 -2.65 -8.44
CA ARG A 17 -21.69 -3.04 -9.87
C ARG A 17 -20.33 -3.64 -10.25
N LEU A 18 -19.23 -2.96 -9.93
CA LEU A 18 -17.87 -3.43 -10.15
C LEU A 18 -17.64 -4.84 -9.59
N LYS A 19 -18.02 -5.07 -8.32
CA LYS A 19 -17.91 -6.37 -7.66
C LYS A 19 -18.75 -7.43 -8.36
N ALA A 20 -20.01 -7.13 -8.67
CA ALA A 20 -20.90 -8.08 -9.35
C ALA A 20 -20.34 -8.46 -10.73
N THR A 21 -19.92 -7.47 -11.53
CA THR A 21 -19.35 -7.69 -12.86
C THR A 21 -18.05 -8.49 -12.83
N VAL A 22 -17.14 -8.20 -11.89
CA VAL A 22 -15.92 -9.01 -11.71
C VAL A 22 -16.27 -10.46 -11.41
N LEU A 23 -17.18 -10.70 -10.46
CA LEU A 23 -17.58 -12.07 -10.09
C LEU A 23 -18.31 -12.79 -11.23
N GLU A 24 -19.11 -12.08 -12.02
CA GLU A 24 -19.77 -12.61 -13.21
C GLU A 24 -18.74 -13.05 -14.27
N LEU A 25 -17.78 -12.19 -14.61
CA LEU A 25 -16.72 -12.53 -15.58
C LEU A 25 -15.86 -13.71 -15.10
N GLU A 26 -15.58 -13.81 -13.80
CA GLU A 26 -14.88 -14.96 -13.22
C GLU A 26 -15.70 -16.26 -13.34
N ASN A 27 -17.02 -16.20 -13.13
CA ASN A 27 -17.91 -17.35 -13.33
C ASN A 27 -18.00 -17.76 -14.81
N CYS A 28 -18.05 -16.80 -15.73
CA CYS A 28 -18.01 -17.05 -17.17
C CYS A 28 -16.67 -17.67 -17.59
N TRP A 29 -15.55 -17.22 -17.02
CA TRP A 29 -14.25 -17.82 -17.25
C TRP A 29 -14.19 -19.27 -16.77
N GLU A 30 -14.69 -19.56 -15.56
CA GLU A 30 -14.75 -20.93 -15.04
C GLU A 30 -15.67 -21.86 -15.84
N SER A 31 -16.70 -21.31 -16.50
CA SER A 31 -17.68 -22.06 -17.28
C SER A 31 -17.31 -22.19 -18.77
N GLY A 32 -16.32 -21.43 -19.24
CA GLY A 32 -15.89 -21.42 -20.65
C GLY A 32 -16.62 -20.40 -21.54
N ASP A 33 -17.51 -19.59 -20.96
CA ASP A 33 -18.39 -18.65 -21.68
C ASP A 33 -17.85 -17.20 -21.70
N LEU A 34 -16.61 -16.97 -21.23
CA LEU A 34 -16.04 -15.64 -21.09
C LEU A 34 -16.04 -14.83 -22.41
N ASN A 35 -15.74 -15.46 -23.55
CA ASN A 35 -15.75 -14.79 -24.85
C ASN A 35 -17.14 -14.26 -25.22
N GLN A 36 -18.20 -15.02 -24.90
CA GLN A 36 -19.58 -14.58 -25.13
C GLN A 36 -19.95 -13.44 -24.17
N ALA A 37 -19.57 -13.56 -22.90
CA ALA A 37 -19.81 -12.54 -21.89
C ALA A 37 -19.15 -11.20 -22.27
N LEU A 38 -17.89 -11.23 -22.72
CA LEU A 38 -17.13 -10.05 -23.14
C LEU A 38 -17.72 -9.29 -24.35
N ALA A 39 -18.68 -9.88 -25.07
CA ALA A 39 -19.43 -9.18 -26.11
C ALA A 39 -20.45 -8.18 -25.55
N ASN A 40 -20.78 -8.25 -24.25
CA ASN A 40 -21.67 -7.29 -23.61
C ASN A 40 -20.94 -5.94 -23.39
N PRO A 41 -21.36 -4.84 -24.06
CA PRO A 41 -20.72 -3.53 -23.90
C PRO A 41 -20.89 -2.95 -22.48
N GLU A 42 -21.85 -3.42 -21.70
CA GLU A 42 -22.07 -2.94 -20.31
C GLU A 42 -20.87 -3.23 -19.40
N PHE A 43 -20.08 -4.26 -19.69
CA PHE A 43 -18.87 -4.57 -18.91
C PHE A 43 -17.77 -3.52 -19.11
N GLU A 44 -17.65 -2.92 -20.28
CA GLU A 44 -16.71 -1.81 -20.47
C GLU A 44 -17.16 -0.58 -19.69
N THR A 45 -18.46 -0.29 -19.68
CA THR A 45 -19.03 0.80 -18.88
C THR A 45 -18.82 0.59 -17.38
N ALA A 46 -18.97 -0.64 -16.88
CA ALA A 46 -18.83 -0.96 -15.47
C ALA A 46 -17.36 -1.01 -14.99
N LEU A 47 -16.45 -1.55 -15.80
CA LEU A 47 -15.07 -1.83 -15.38
C LEU A 47 -14.03 -0.85 -15.93
N GLY A 48 -14.34 -0.21 -17.06
CA GLY A 48 -13.37 0.46 -17.91
C GLY A 48 -12.46 -0.51 -18.67
N SER A 49 -11.87 -0.02 -19.77
CA SER A 49 -11.01 -0.83 -20.65
C SER A 49 -9.81 -1.45 -19.92
N ARG A 50 -9.19 -0.76 -18.96
CA ARG A 50 -8.02 -1.26 -18.23
C ARG A 50 -8.23 -2.59 -17.49
N VAL A 51 -9.40 -2.76 -16.87
CA VAL A 51 -9.75 -4.00 -16.15
C VAL A 51 -10.29 -5.02 -17.15
N LEU A 52 -11.12 -4.58 -18.10
CA LEU A 52 -11.68 -5.44 -19.14
C LEU A 52 -10.60 -6.14 -20.00
N ASP A 53 -9.51 -5.44 -20.32
CA ASP A 53 -8.39 -5.99 -21.10
C ASP A 53 -7.70 -7.16 -20.37
N VAL A 54 -7.75 -7.20 -19.03
CA VAL A 54 -7.27 -8.35 -18.25
C VAL A 54 -8.11 -9.58 -18.55
N TYR A 55 -9.44 -9.42 -18.64
CA TYR A 55 -10.36 -10.50 -18.98
C TYR A 55 -10.28 -10.90 -20.45
N LYS A 56 -10.09 -9.95 -21.37
CA LYS A 56 -9.82 -10.27 -22.79
C LYS A 56 -8.59 -11.15 -22.93
N THR A 57 -7.50 -10.80 -22.25
CA THR A 57 -6.27 -11.63 -22.21
C THR A 57 -6.56 -13.00 -21.57
N LEU A 58 -7.35 -13.03 -20.50
CA LEU A 58 -7.70 -14.27 -19.81
C LEU A 58 -8.54 -15.20 -20.69
N ALA A 59 -9.37 -14.67 -21.60
CA ALA A 59 -10.19 -15.44 -22.52
C ALA A 59 -9.38 -16.21 -23.58
N GLU A 60 -8.14 -15.78 -23.86
CA GLU A 60 -7.19 -16.49 -24.71
C GLU A 60 -6.67 -17.79 -24.05
N SER A 61 -6.84 -17.92 -22.73
CA SER A 61 -6.42 -19.08 -21.94
C SER A 61 -7.60 -19.59 -21.09
N PRO A 62 -8.52 -20.38 -21.69
CA PRO A 62 -9.69 -20.88 -20.99
C PRO A 62 -9.32 -21.69 -19.75
N ALA A 63 -10.16 -21.62 -18.73
CA ALA A 63 -9.97 -22.42 -17.52
C ALA A 63 -9.96 -23.91 -17.88
N THR A 64 -8.85 -24.60 -17.56
CA THR A 64 -8.77 -26.06 -17.74
C THR A 64 -9.51 -26.83 -16.64
N LYS A 65 -9.78 -26.17 -15.51
CA LYS A 65 -10.54 -26.67 -14.36
C LYS A 65 -10.95 -25.52 -13.45
N LYS A 66 -11.99 -25.75 -12.63
CA LYS A 66 -12.35 -24.84 -11.53
C LYS A 66 -11.16 -24.68 -10.57
N SER A 67 -10.85 -23.43 -10.21
CA SER A 67 -9.74 -23.06 -9.33
C SER A 67 -10.30 -22.44 -8.05
N PRO A 68 -10.49 -23.23 -6.96
CA PRO A 68 -10.89 -22.68 -5.66
C PRO A 68 -9.96 -21.54 -5.21
N PHE A 69 -8.67 -21.67 -5.50
CA PHE A 69 -7.66 -20.67 -5.23
C PHE A 69 -7.95 -19.34 -5.92
N ARG A 70 -8.31 -19.36 -7.21
CA ARG A 70 -8.66 -18.14 -7.94
C ARG A 70 -9.87 -17.47 -7.31
N ARG A 71 -10.94 -18.23 -7.11
CA ARG A 71 -12.19 -17.72 -6.56
C ARG A 71 -11.96 -17.05 -5.20
N ASN A 72 -11.27 -17.74 -4.29
CA ASN A 72 -10.93 -17.21 -2.98
C ASN A 72 -10.03 -15.96 -3.08
N SER A 73 -9.09 -15.96 -4.02
CA SER A 73 -8.19 -14.83 -4.29
C SER A 73 -8.92 -13.61 -4.85
N ILE A 74 -9.89 -13.78 -5.75
CA ILE A 74 -10.70 -12.69 -6.28
C ILE A 74 -11.48 -12.02 -5.15
N HIS A 75 -12.12 -12.80 -4.29
CA HIS A 75 -12.79 -12.24 -3.10
C HIS A 75 -11.81 -11.47 -2.20
N ALA A 76 -10.62 -12.01 -1.98
CA ALA A 76 -9.59 -11.33 -1.19
C ALA A 76 -9.12 -10.02 -1.82
N ILE A 77 -8.96 -9.95 -3.16
CA ILE A 77 -8.55 -8.73 -3.89
C ILE A 77 -9.65 -7.67 -3.90
N LEU A 78 -10.92 -8.08 -3.96
CA LEU A 78 -12.06 -7.15 -3.93
C LEU A 78 -12.29 -6.54 -2.55
N GLU A 79 -11.93 -7.24 -1.47
CA GLU A 79 -12.20 -6.78 -0.11
C GLU A 79 -11.53 -5.43 0.23
N PRO A 80 -10.24 -5.17 -0.06
CA PRO A 80 -9.65 -3.84 0.14
C PRO A 80 -10.29 -2.73 -0.72
N LEU A 81 -10.89 -3.06 -1.87
CA LEU A 81 -11.59 -2.04 -2.67
C LEU A 81 -12.86 -1.56 -1.99
N LYS A 82 -13.50 -2.43 -1.19
CA LYS A 82 -14.63 -2.07 -0.34
C LYS A 82 -14.28 -0.91 0.59
N GLU A 83 -13.16 -1.03 1.30
CA GLU A 83 -12.68 -0.03 2.26
C GLU A 83 -12.45 1.32 1.58
N VAL A 84 -12.07 1.32 0.30
CA VAL A 84 -11.74 2.52 -0.47
C VAL A 84 -12.97 3.14 -1.15
N LEU A 85 -13.85 2.33 -1.74
CA LEU A 85 -14.93 2.74 -2.64
C LEU A 85 -16.34 2.69 -2.01
N GLU A 86 -16.54 2.13 -0.82
CA GLU A 86 -17.82 2.29 -0.12
C GLU A 86 -17.99 3.70 0.46
N GLU A 87 -19.17 4.01 0.97
CA GLU A 87 -19.40 5.30 1.61
C GLU A 87 -18.44 5.53 2.78
N PRO A 88 -17.82 6.73 2.91
CA PRO A 88 -17.02 7.05 4.08
C PRO A 88 -17.82 6.89 5.37
N LYS A 89 -17.12 6.55 6.45
CA LYS A 89 -17.67 6.56 7.80
C LYS A 89 -17.69 7.96 8.40
N THR A 90 -16.83 8.85 7.90
CA THR A 90 -16.80 10.27 8.28
C THR A 90 -16.35 11.11 7.08
N ASN A 91 -16.91 12.31 6.97
CA ASN A 91 -16.53 13.30 5.96
C ASN A 91 -15.99 14.56 6.64
N HIS A 92 -14.92 15.11 6.08
CA HIS A 92 -14.39 16.41 6.48
C HIS A 92 -14.60 17.44 5.37
N MET A 93 -15.01 18.64 5.75
CA MET A 93 -15.03 19.78 4.85
C MET A 93 -13.60 20.23 4.54
N ALA A 94 -13.31 20.45 3.27
CA ALA A 94 -11.99 20.80 2.79
C ALA A 94 -12.04 21.81 1.64
N SER A 95 -10.99 22.62 1.53
CA SER A 95 -10.77 23.49 0.37
C SER A 95 -9.60 22.95 -0.45
N VAL A 96 -9.60 23.25 -1.76
CA VAL A 96 -8.47 22.93 -2.63
C VAL A 96 -7.27 23.74 -2.18
N SER A 97 -6.16 23.06 -1.87
CA SER A 97 -4.93 23.75 -1.51
C SER A 97 -4.31 24.41 -2.74
N SER A 98 -3.88 25.67 -2.63
CA SER A 98 -3.03 26.26 -3.66
C SER A 98 -1.69 25.49 -3.77
N PRO A 99 -1.13 25.32 -4.98
CA PRO A 99 0.18 24.66 -5.11
C PRO A 99 1.22 25.39 -4.24
N PRO A 100 1.99 24.68 -3.39
CA PRO A 100 3.07 25.33 -2.66
C PRO A 100 4.09 25.85 -3.68
N ALA A 101 4.49 27.12 -3.54
CA ALA A 101 5.33 27.85 -4.49
C ALA A 101 6.72 27.23 -4.80
N GLN A 102 7.10 26.10 -4.18
CA GLN A 102 8.46 25.54 -4.29
C GLN A 102 8.61 24.00 -4.33
N ALA A 103 7.56 23.17 -4.38
CA ALA A 103 7.76 21.75 -4.05
C ALA A 103 7.12 20.72 -4.99
N GLU A 104 7.54 20.62 -6.25
CA GLU A 104 7.42 19.36 -7.02
C GLU A 104 8.62 19.13 -7.96
N ARG A 105 9.80 18.83 -7.40
CA ARG A 105 10.82 18.04 -8.12
C ARG A 105 10.64 16.58 -7.76
N GLY A 106 9.97 15.79 -8.60
CA GLY A 106 10.02 14.33 -8.48
C GLY A 106 8.78 13.57 -8.93
N MET A 107 7.61 14.21 -9.08
CA MET A 107 6.49 13.57 -9.75
C MET A 107 6.71 13.67 -11.27
N GLN A 108 6.97 12.54 -11.93
CA GLN A 108 6.59 12.46 -13.33
C GLN A 108 5.06 12.50 -13.38
N PRO A 109 4.46 13.54 -14.00
CA PRO A 109 3.02 13.61 -14.14
C PRO A 109 2.52 12.40 -14.94
N PRO A 110 1.30 11.90 -14.68
CA PRO A 110 0.62 11.05 -15.64
C PRO A 110 0.49 11.86 -16.95
N SER A 111 1.00 11.29 -18.05
CA SER A 111 0.87 11.90 -19.37
C SER A 111 -0.60 12.10 -19.77
N GLN A 112 -0.95 13.38 -19.98
CA GLN A 112 -2.02 13.96 -20.81
C GLN A 112 -3.49 13.95 -20.34
N GLY A 113 -4.10 15.13 -20.48
CA GLY A 113 -5.53 15.43 -20.40
C GLY A 113 -5.77 16.92 -20.08
N GLU A 114 -6.16 17.69 -21.09
CA GLU A 114 -6.43 19.13 -21.15
C GLU A 114 -7.10 19.79 -19.91
N GLY A 115 -6.63 21.00 -19.56
CA GLY A 115 -7.48 22.11 -19.10
C GLY A 115 -7.84 22.23 -17.62
N SER A 116 -7.84 21.16 -16.81
CA SER A 116 -8.21 21.28 -15.38
C SER A 116 -7.00 21.65 -14.52
N GLU A 117 -7.12 22.69 -13.67
CA GLU A 117 -6.18 22.95 -12.59
C GLU A 117 -5.96 21.67 -11.78
N TRP A 118 -4.72 21.24 -11.65
CA TRP A 118 -4.38 20.00 -10.95
C TRP A 118 -4.49 20.24 -9.45
N ILE A 119 -5.33 19.45 -8.77
CA ILE A 119 -5.44 19.51 -7.31
C ILE A 119 -4.24 18.78 -6.71
N HIS A 120 -3.31 19.55 -6.13
CA HIS A 120 -2.12 19.03 -5.44
C HIS A 120 -2.46 18.45 -4.05
N GLY A 121 -3.49 18.99 -3.41
CA GLY A 121 -3.89 18.64 -2.07
C GLY A 121 -5.17 19.34 -1.62
N LEU A 122 -5.53 19.10 -0.36
CA LEU A 122 -6.69 19.65 0.32
C LEU A 122 -6.25 20.26 1.65
N ASP A 123 -6.81 21.42 1.97
CA ASP A 123 -6.71 22.02 3.31
C ASP A 123 -7.98 21.70 4.09
N VAL A 124 -7.82 20.94 5.17
CA VAL A 124 -8.94 20.38 5.94
C VAL A 124 -9.07 21.12 7.26
N GLN A 125 -10.22 21.74 7.50
CA GLN A 125 -10.49 22.44 8.75
C GLN A 125 -10.92 21.46 9.84
N THR A 126 -10.27 21.52 10.99
CA THR A 126 -10.60 20.72 12.18
C THR A 126 -10.65 21.60 13.42
N PRO A 127 -11.24 21.15 14.54
CA PRO A 127 -11.22 21.90 15.79
C PRO A 127 -9.81 22.25 16.30
N THR A 128 -8.79 21.47 15.90
CA THR A 128 -7.39 21.68 16.29
C THR A 128 -6.61 22.55 15.30
N GLY A 129 -7.23 23.00 14.21
CA GLY A 129 -6.62 23.84 13.18
C GLY A 129 -6.80 23.30 11.77
N THR A 130 -6.14 23.97 10.81
CA THR A 130 -6.11 23.57 9.41
C THR A 130 -5.00 22.56 9.14
N HIS A 131 -5.33 21.46 8.48
CA HIS A 131 -4.38 20.41 8.11
C HIS A 131 -4.28 20.27 6.61
N HIS A 132 -3.07 20.45 6.08
CA HIS A 132 -2.80 20.22 4.67
C HIS A 132 -2.59 18.72 4.39
N LEU A 133 -3.34 18.18 3.44
CA LEU A 133 -3.23 16.82 2.94
C LEU A 133 -2.89 16.81 1.46
N ARG A 134 -1.83 16.12 1.08
CA ARG A 134 -1.53 15.88 -0.34
C ARG A 134 -2.51 14.88 -0.93
N LEU A 135 -2.66 14.90 -2.25
CA LEU A 135 -3.60 14.02 -2.95
C LEU A 135 -3.44 12.53 -2.59
N HIS A 136 -2.21 12.02 -2.46
CA HIS A 136 -2.00 10.61 -2.07
C HIS A 136 -2.47 10.30 -0.65
N GLN A 137 -2.42 11.28 0.26
CA GLN A 137 -2.91 11.16 1.63
C GLN A 137 -4.43 11.20 1.62
N VAL A 138 -5.05 12.09 0.83
CA VAL A 138 -6.50 12.14 0.63
C VAL A 138 -7.03 10.79 0.12
N ILE A 139 -6.40 10.23 -0.92
CA ILE A 139 -6.74 8.92 -1.47
C ILE A 139 -6.47 7.79 -0.45
N GLY A 140 -5.35 7.88 0.28
CA GLY A 140 -4.97 6.88 1.30
C GLY A 140 -5.93 6.85 2.50
N SER A 141 -6.41 8.00 2.95
CA SER A 141 -7.35 8.16 4.06
C SER A 141 -8.66 7.41 3.85
N ARG A 142 -9.03 7.16 2.57
CA ARG A 142 -10.19 6.34 2.21
C ARG A 142 -10.14 4.94 2.79
N PHE A 143 -8.96 4.31 2.86
CA PHE A 143 -8.79 2.99 3.49
C PHE A 143 -9.31 2.95 4.94
N TRP A 144 -9.20 4.08 5.65
CA TRP A 144 -9.67 4.21 7.03
C TRP A 144 -11.15 4.54 7.14
N GLY A 145 -11.85 4.76 6.03
CA GLY A 145 -13.23 5.22 5.98
C GLY A 145 -13.39 6.73 6.11
N ILE A 146 -12.37 7.51 5.76
CA ILE A 146 -12.38 8.98 5.84
C ILE A 146 -12.58 9.55 4.44
N GLY A 147 -13.62 10.36 4.25
CA GLY A 147 -13.90 11.10 3.02
C GLY A 147 -13.74 12.61 3.19
N PHE A 148 -13.82 13.30 2.06
CA PHE A 148 -13.65 14.75 2.00
C PHE A 148 -14.72 15.33 1.08
N GLU A 149 -15.31 16.42 1.52
CA GLU A 149 -16.27 17.21 0.75
C GLU A 149 -15.67 18.60 0.55
N THR A 150 -15.82 19.13 -0.66
CA THR A 150 -15.33 20.44 -1.05
C THR A 150 -16.47 21.35 -1.47
N GLU A 151 -16.19 22.66 -1.52
CA GLU A 151 -17.17 23.70 -1.83
C GLU A 151 -17.77 23.59 -3.24
N THR A 152 -17.06 22.94 -4.18
CA THR A 152 -17.50 22.84 -5.57
C THR A 152 -17.79 21.39 -5.96
N GLU A 153 -18.90 21.20 -6.67
CA GLU A 153 -19.29 19.90 -7.21
C GLU A 153 -18.23 19.34 -8.17
N GLU A 154 -17.61 20.20 -8.98
CA GLU A 154 -16.52 19.84 -9.89
C GLU A 154 -15.31 19.24 -9.17
N THR A 155 -14.89 19.81 -8.04
CA THR A 155 -13.78 19.27 -7.25
C THR A 155 -14.14 17.93 -6.63
N ASN A 156 -15.37 17.80 -6.12
CA ASN A 156 -15.87 16.52 -5.59
C ASN A 156 -15.91 15.44 -6.69
N HIS A 157 -16.36 15.79 -7.91
CA HIS A 157 -16.28 14.91 -9.08
C HIS A 157 -14.86 14.47 -9.37
N TRP A 158 -13.93 15.42 -9.41
CA TRP A 158 -12.53 15.11 -9.69
C TRP A 158 -11.93 14.17 -8.66
N LEU A 159 -12.16 14.40 -7.36
CA LEU A 159 -11.63 13.59 -6.26
C LEU A 159 -12.13 12.15 -6.34
N VAL A 160 -13.44 11.96 -6.58
CA VAL A 160 -14.07 10.64 -6.74
C VAL A 160 -13.48 9.91 -7.94
N ASN A 161 -13.32 10.59 -9.07
CA ASN A 161 -12.77 9.99 -10.27
C ASN A 161 -11.28 9.67 -10.13
N ALA A 162 -10.50 10.49 -9.41
CA ALA A 162 -9.11 10.19 -9.06
C ALA A 162 -9.01 8.92 -8.20
N LEU A 163 -9.89 8.79 -7.20
CA LEU A 163 -10.00 7.61 -6.34
C LEU A 163 -10.33 6.35 -7.14
N VAL A 164 -11.36 6.39 -7.99
CA VAL A 164 -11.78 5.28 -8.86
C VAL A 164 -10.64 4.86 -9.78
N ARG A 165 -9.94 5.81 -10.41
CA ARG A 165 -8.80 5.52 -11.29
C ARG A 165 -7.68 4.79 -10.55
N VAL A 166 -7.33 5.21 -9.32
CA VAL A 166 -6.30 4.55 -8.51
C VAL A 166 -6.74 3.14 -8.10
N ALA A 167 -7.99 2.99 -7.65
CA ALA A 167 -8.56 1.72 -7.24
C ALA A 167 -8.60 0.70 -8.40
N LEU A 168 -9.11 1.08 -9.56
CA LEU A 168 -9.20 0.21 -10.75
C LEU A 168 -7.82 -0.10 -11.34
N ARG A 169 -6.87 0.85 -11.29
CA ARG A 169 -5.49 0.58 -11.71
C ARG A 169 -4.86 -0.51 -10.85
N ARG A 170 -5.08 -0.48 -9.54
CA ARG A 170 -4.62 -1.50 -8.60
C ARG A 170 -5.30 -2.84 -8.87
N LEU A 171 -6.62 -2.86 -8.99
CA LEU A 171 -7.39 -4.06 -9.34
C LEU A 171 -6.87 -4.73 -10.62
N ALA A 172 -6.69 -3.97 -11.70
CA ALA A 172 -6.15 -4.50 -12.95
C ALA A 172 -4.72 -5.05 -12.81
N GLY A 173 -3.91 -4.48 -11.91
CA GLY A 173 -2.58 -5.00 -11.57
C GLY A 173 -2.67 -6.33 -10.83
N ASP A 174 -3.53 -6.39 -9.80
CA ASP A 174 -3.70 -7.56 -8.94
C ASP A 174 -4.34 -8.73 -9.71
N LEU A 175 -5.33 -8.49 -10.58
CA LEU A 175 -5.93 -9.52 -11.44
C LEU A 175 -4.92 -10.13 -12.42
N ARG A 176 -4.08 -9.30 -13.06
CA ARG A 176 -2.96 -9.81 -13.90
C ARG A 176 -1.95 -10.59 -13.08
N GLY A 177 -1.69 -10.11 -11.86
CA GLY A 177 -0.81 -10.79 -10.93
C GLY A 177 -1.31 -12.16 -10.52
N LEU A 178 -2.60 -12.29 -10.29
CA LEU A 178 -3.24 -13.56 -9.94
C LEU A 178 -3.01 -14.61 -11.03
N GLY A 179 -3.20 -14.28 -12.31
CA GLY A 179 -2.92 -15.22 -13.41
C GLY A 179 -1.46 -15.71 -13.44
N THR A 180 -0.51 -14.80 -13.16
CA THR A 180 0.92 -15.17 -13.07
C THR A 180 1.20 -16.09 -11.88
N ILE A 181 0.58 -15.81 -10.73
CA ILE A 181 0.72 -16.63 -9.52
C ILE A 181 0.13 -18.02 -9.77
N GLU A 182 -1.08 -18.11 -10.32
CA GLU A 182 -1.72 -19.38 -10.66
C GLU A 182 -0.86 -20.25 -11.57
N ALA A 183 -0.35 -19.69 -12.67
CA ALA A 183 0.53 -20.40 -13.59
C ALA A 183 1.78 -20.97 -12.90
N ARG A 184 2.29 -20.28 -11.88
CA ARG A 184 3.46 -20.72 -11.10
C ARG A 184 3.10 -21.77 -10.04
N LEU A 185 1.92 -21.66 -9.43
CA LEU A 185 1.40 -22.63 -8.46
C LEU A 185 1.00 -23.94 -9.13
N ALA A 186 0.45 -23.90 -10.35
CA ALA A 186 0.10 -25.09 -11.12
C ALA A 186 1.31 -26.02 -11.39
N LYS A 187 2.53 -25.46 -11.44
CA LYS A 187 3.79 -26.21 -11.59
C LYS A 187 4.27 -26.87 -10.28
N LYS A 188 3.65 -26.57 -9.13
CA LYS A 188 4.03 -27.11 -7.82
C LYS A 188 3.07 -28.22 -7.40
N THR A 189 3.53 -29.46 -7.50
CA THR A 189 2.73 -30.68 -7.24
C THR A 189 2.41 -30.95 -5.76
N ARG A 190 2.97 -30.19 -4.82
CA ARG A 190 2.83 -30.45 -3.37
C ARG A 190 2.65 -29.15 -2.60
N MET A 191 1.42 -28.65 -2.54
CA MET A 191 1.03 -27.68 -1.51
C MET A 191 0.08 -28.34 -0.53
N ARG A 192 0.47 -28.39 0.76
CA ARG A 192 -0.34 -28.97 1.83
C ARG A 192 -1.52 -28.07 2.24
N THR A 193 -1.41 -26.78 1.97
CA THR A 193 -2.42 -25.77 2.27
C THR A 193 -2.52 -24.78 1.11
N GLU A 194 -3.72 -24.23 0.92
CA GLU A 194 -3.95 -23.17 -0.06
C GLU A 194 -3.18 -21.90 0.37
N PRO A 195 -2.37 -21.30 -0.52
CA PRO A 195 -1.56 -20.16 -0.14
C PRO A 195 -2.44 -18.91 0.01
N LYS A 196 -2.22 -18.15 1.09
CA LYS A 196 -2.84 -16.83 1.26
C LYS A 196 -2.13 -15.80 0.38
N ILE A 197 -2.90 -15.06 -0.42
CA ILE A 197 -2.35 -14.04 -1.34
C ILE A 197 -2.29 -12.64 -0.74
N LEU A 198 -3.07 -12.38 0.31
CA LEU A 198 -3.12 -11.12 1.01
C LEU A 198 -3.05 -11.37 2.51
N PRO A 199 -2.50 -10.42 3.29
CA PRO A 199 -2.52 -10.49 4.74
C PRO A 199 -3.95 -10.42 5.28
N ASP A 200 -4.12 -10.88 6.51
CA ASP A 200 -5.39 -10.73 7.23
C ASP A 200 -5.71 -9.25 7.50
N HIS A 201 -6.91 -9.00 8.01
CA HIS A 201 -7.40 -7.63 8.21
C HIS A 201 -6.51 -6.81 9.16
N GLU A 202 -5.99 -7.41 10.24
CA GLU A 202 -5.08 -6.72 11.16
C GLU A 202 -3.72 -6.42 10.52
N GLY A 203 -3.16 -7.37 9.77
CA GLY A 203 -1.94 -7.18 9.00
C GLY A 203 -2.08 -6.04 7.98
N ARG A 204 -3.18 -6.01 7.22
CA ARG A 204 -3.46 -4.95 6.23
C ARG A 204 -3.54 -3.56 6.85
N ARG A 205 -4.20 -3.43 8.01
CA ARG A 205 -4.31 -2.16 8.73
C ARG A 205 -2.95 -1.70 9.24
N PHE A 206 -2.15 -2.60 9.79
CA PHE A 206 -0.79 -2.25 10.23
C PHE A 206 0.12 -1.84 9.05
N GLU A 207 0.06 -2.55 7.93
CA GLU A 207 0.77 -2.15 6.71
C GLU A 207 0.30 -0.79 6.18
N GLN A 208 -1.01 -0.51 6.20
CA GLN A 208 -1.50 0.81 5.79
C GLN A 208 -0.95 1.88 6.71
N LEU A 209 -0.94 1.64 8.03
CA LEU A 209 -0.37 2.60 8.98
C LEU A 209 1.11 2.87 8.69
N MET A 210 1.91 1.83 8.40
CA MET A 210 3.31 2.00 8.01
C MET A 210 3.44 2.81 6.71
N LEU A 211 2.57 2.55 5.73
CA LEU A 211 2.53 3.30 4.48
C LEU A 211 2.23 4.80 4.72
N ASP A 212 1.26 5.10 5.58
CA ASP A 212 0.87 6.47 5.93
C ASP A 212 1.99 7.21 6.64
N LEU A 213 2.67 6.55 7.59
CA LEU A 213 3.84 7.10 8.29
C LEU A 213 4.97 7.44 7.33
N LEU A 214 5.29 6.54 6.39
CA LEU A 214 6.34 6.76 5.39
C LEU A 214 5.99 7.84 4.37
N ASN A 215 4.69 8.10 4.17
CA ASN A 215 4.18 9.08 3.21
C ASN A 215 3.76 10.42 3.82
N GLN A 216 4.04 10.64 5.12
CA GLN A 216 3.65 11.84 5.84
C GLN A 216 4.35 13.08 5.29
N GLU A 217 5.68 13.08 5.24
CA GLU A 217 6.49 14.24 4.83
C GLU A 217 6.76 14.30 3.33
N GLN A 218 6.78 13.16 2.63
CA GLN A 218 6.95 13.09 1.17
C GLN A 218 6.36 11.78 0.66
N TYR A 219 5.92 11.74 -0.60
CA TYR A 219 5.45 10.49 -1.21
C TYR A 219 6.64 9.58 -1.54
N SER A 220 7.08 8.82 -0.55
CA SER A 220 8.24 7.93 -0.66
C SER A 220 7.85 6.47 -0.83
N ALA A 221 6.66 6.06 -0.40
CA ALA A 221 6.27 4.67 -0.27
C ALA A 221 5.03 4.31 -1.09
N ARG A 222 5.03 3.10 -1.64
CA ARG A 222 3.84 2.51 -2.29
C ARG A 222 3.74 1.03 -1.94
N ARG A 223 2.52 0.50 -1.92
CA ARG A 223 2.31 -0.95 -1.85
C ARG A 223 2.94 -1.62 -3.07
N ALA A 224 3.55 -2.78 -2.85
CA ALA A 224 4.03 -3.59 -3.94
C ALA A 224 2.86 -4.18 -4.73
N SER A 225 3.12 -4.58 -5.97
CA SER A 225 2.13 -5.35 -6.74
C SER A 225 1.89 -6.73 -6.11
N LEU A 226 0.73 -7.33 -6.34
CA LEU A 226 0.41 -8.68 -5.83
C LEU A 226 1.49 -9.73 -6.19
N ILE A 227 2.07 -9.63 -7.40
CA ILE A 227 3.16 -10.53 -7.83
C ILE A 227 4.39 -10.34 -6.94
N GLU A 228 4.77 -9.10 -6.68
CA GLU A 228 5.95 -8.78 -5.88
C GLU A 228 5.77 -9.20 -4.41
N ASP A 229 4.60 -8.98 -3.85
CA ASP A 229 4.28 -9.46 -2.50
C ASP A 229 4.36 -10.99 -2.45
N PHE A 230 3.64 -11.66 -3.35
CA PHE A 230 3.52 -13.11 -3.27
C PHE A 230 4.82 -13.87 -3.60
N LEU A 231 5.48 -13.53 -4.71
CA LEU A 231 6.65 -14.25 -5.22
C LEU A 231 7.96 -13.71 -4.67
N GLU A 232 8.01 -12.42 -4.39
CA GLU A 232 9.20 -11.69 -4.01
C GLU A 232 9.21 -11.38 -2.49
N LYS A 233 8.10 -11.57 -1.75
CA LYS A 233 8.01 -11.25 -0.32
C LYS A 233 8.30 -9.77 -0.07
N THR A 234 7.61 -8.91 -0.80
CA THR A 234 7.80 -7.46 -0.72
C THR A 234 6.44 -6.82 -0.51
N ASP A 235 6.19 -6.26 0.67
CA ASP A 235 4.90 -5.65 0.98
C ASP A 235 4.82 -4.23 0.40
N MET A 236 5.95 -3.51 0.44
CA MET A 236 6.04 -2.13 -0.04
C MET A 236 7.36 -1.85 -0.79
N ARG A 237 7.32 -0.81 -1.63
CA ARG A 237 8.50 -0.20 -2.26
C ARG A 237 8.68 1.22 -1.73
N VAL A 238 9.91 1.58 -1.38
CA VAL A 238 10.27 2.95 -1.01
C VAL A 238 11.25 3.56 -2.02
N HIS A 239 11.02 4.83 -2.35
CA HIS A 239 11.78 5.64 -3.28
C HIS A 239 12.27 6.89 -2.54
N TYR A 240 13.57 6.94 -2.32
CA TYR A 240 14.27 8.13 -1.83
C TYR A 240 15.22 8.61 -2.91
N PRO A 241 15.47 9.93 -3.04
CA PRO A 241 16.37 10.48 -4.06
C PRO A 241 17.76 9.83 -4.07
N ASP A 242 18.29 9.52 -2.88
CA ASP A 242 19.61 8.91 -2.71
C ASP A 242 19.62 7.40 -3.00
N VAL A 243 18.45 6.77 -2.99
CA VAL A 243 18.24 5.35 -3.27
C VAL A 243 18.05 5.16 -4.77
N LYS A 244 19.16 5.05 -5.50
CA LYS A 244 19.15 4.81 -6.96
C LYS A 244 18.81 3.36 -7.32
N ARG A 245 17.57 2.94 -7.02
CA ARG A 245 16.97 1.66 -7.44
C ARG A 245 15.77 1.92 -8.34
N ARG A 246 15.75 1.36 -9.56
CA ARG A 246 14.67 1.57 -10.54
C ARG A 246 13.26 1.31 -9.98
N LYS A 247 13.09 0.24 -9.21
CA LYS A 247 11.80 -0.14 -8.61
C LYS A 247 11.61 0.33 -7.17
N GLY A 248 12.61 1.00 -6.58
CA GLY A 248 12.66 1.34 -5.16
C GLY A 248 13.24 0.21 -4.29
N ALA A 249 13.62 0.55 -3.06
CA ALA A 249 14.03 -0.42 -2.04
C ALA A 249 12.82 -1.23 -1.56
N ARG A 250 13.08 -2.46 -1.11
CA ARG A 250 12.05 -3.44 -0.77
C ARG A 250 11.80 -3.40 0.72
N VAL A 251 10.55 -3.28 1.13
CA VAL A 251 10.17 -3.32 2.54
C VAL A 251 9.31 -4.54 2.78
N GLN A 252 9.66 -5.31 3.81
CA GLN A 252 8.79 -6.33 4.40
C GLN A 252 8.36 -5.83 5.77
N VAL A 253 7.04 -5.70 5.96
CA VAL A 253 6.38 -5.32 7.20
C VAL A 253 6.07 -6.57 8.02
N THR A 254 6.29 -6.49 9.33
CA THR A 254 5.83 -7.54 10.24
C THR A 254 5.58 -7.00 11.64
N GLN A 255 4.57 -7.55 12.32
CA GLN A 255 4.25 -7.20 13.71
C GLN A 255 4.97 -8.09 14.74
N THR A 256 6.02 -8.79 14.30
CA THR A 256 6.73 -9.79 15.11
C THR A 256 7.58 -9.11 16.19
N LEU A 257 7.50 -9.66 17.40
CA LEU A 257 8.18 -9.16 18.60
C LEU A 257 9.39 -10.03 18.98
N HIS A 258 9.21 -11.36 18.89
CA HIS A 258 10.22 -12.33 19.27
C HIS A 258 11.23 -12.56 18.15
N GLN A 259 12.52 -12.50 18.49
CA GLN A 259 13.63 -12.71 17.56
C GLN A 259 13.52 -14.05 16.80
N ALA A 260 13.31 -15.16 17.50
CA ALA A 260 13.23 -16.48 16.87
C ALA A 260 12.10 -16.59 15.82
N SER A 261 10.97 -15.91 16.06
CA SER A 261 9.85 -15.86 15.10
C SER A 261 10.19 -14.97 13.90
N LEU A 262 10.92 -13.89 14.11
CA LEU A 262 11.39 -13.00 13.06
C LEU A 262 12.39 -13.74 12.16
N GLU A 263 13.41 -14.36 12.74
CA GLU A 263 14.41 -15.16 12.02
C GLU A 263 13.76 -16.28 11.20
N ARG A 264 12.76 -16.99 11.76
CA ARG A 264 12.00 -18.02 11.02
C ARG A 264 11.20 -17.46 9.85
N LYS A 265 10.70 -16.22 9.95
CA LYS A 265 10.03 -15.53 8.84
C LYS A 265 11.05 -15.12 7.77
N LEU A 266 12.17 -14.55 8.21
CA LEU A 266 13.23 -14.02 7.36
C LEU A 266 14.03 -15.10 6.61
N SER A 267 14.21 -16.29 7.19
CA SER A 267 14.93 -17.41 6.54
C SER A 267 14.26 -17.91 5.26
N LYS A 268 13.01 -17.51 5.00
CA LYS A 268 12.26 -17.83 3.77
C LYS A 268 12.49 -16.80 2.66
N ILE A 269 13.18 -15.71 2.94
CA ILE A 269 13.46 -14.62 2.01
C ILE A 269 14.89 -14.80 1.50
N ARG A 270 15.03 -14.93 0.18
CA ARG A 270 16.35 -14.96 -0.45
C ARG A 270 16.96 -13.56 -0.45
N ASN A 271 18.24 -13.46 -0.10
CA ASN A 271 19.00 -12.21 0.00
C ASN A 271 18.30 -11.20 0.94
N VAL A 272 18.00 -11.63 2.16
CA VAL A 272 17.24 -10.83 3.14
C VAL A 272 17.90 -9.47 3.43
N GLU A 273 19.21 -9.39 3.32
CA GLU A 273 20.02 -8.18 3.45
C GLU A 273 19.72 -7.11 2.38
N GLU A 274 19.02 -7.46 1.30
CA GLU A 274 18.55 -6.52 0.28
C GLU A 274 17.17 -5.90 0.60
N PHE A 275 16.60 -6.26 1.76
CA PHE A 275 15.31 -5.80 2.25
C PHE A 275 15.46 -4.94 3.50
N ILE A 276 14.52 -4.00 3.62
CA ILE A 276 14.23 -3.30 4.85
C ILE A 276 13.20 -4.15 5.61
N ILE A 277 13.57 -4.63 6.78
CA ILE A 277 12.64 -5.34 7.67
C ILE A 277 12.04 -4.31 8.62
N LEU A 278 10.78 -3.94 8.38
CA LEU A 278 10.07 -2.97 9.20
C LEU A 278 9.19 -3.70 10.21
N SER A 279 9.66 -3.75 11.45
CA SER A 279 8.92 -4.34 12.56
C SER A 279 9.19 -3.60 13.87
N PRO A 280 8.28 -3.68 14.86
CA PRO A 280 8.54 -3.14 16.19
C PRO A 280 9.84 -3.66 16.79
N ARG A 281 10.17 -4.94 16.56
CA ARG A 281 11.44 -5.53 16.99
C ARG A 281 12.64 -4.88 16.31
N SER A 282 12.61 -4.71 14.99
CA SER A 282 13.75 -4.13 14.26
C SER A 282 13.98 -2.67 14.64
N LEU A 283 12.91 -1.92 14.91
CA LEU A 283 13.00 -0.55 15.45
C LEU A 283 13.63 -0.54 16.85
N ALA A 284 13.22 -1.45 17.73
CA ALA A 284 13.79 -1.59 19.07
C ALA A 284 15.27 -1.99 19.05
N ASP A 285 15.63 -2.97 18.21
CA ASP A 285 17.03 -3.39 18.00
C ASP A 285 17.88 -2.20 17.53
N ALA A 286 17.38 -1.42 16.56
CA ALA A 286 18.10 -0.25 16.02
C ALA A 286 18.33 0.86 17.07
N LEU A 287 17.43 1.02 18.04
CA LEU A 287 17.60 1.97 19.14
C LEU A 287 18.57 1.48 20.23
N SER A 288 18.71 0.17 20.40
CA SER A 288 19.52 -0.44 21.47
C SER A 288 21.04 -0.44 21.20
N GLY A 289 21.47 -0.11 19.98
CA GLY A 289 22.88 -0.06 19.59
C GLY A 289 23.41 1.34 19.31
N ALA A 290 24.67 1.43 18.86
CA ALA A 290 25.28 2.68 18.37
C ALA A 290 24.55 3.28 17.14
N GLU A 291 23.64 2.51 16.54
CA GLU A 291 22.75 2.96 15.46
C GLU A 291 21.64 3.90 15.97
N GLY A 292 21.27 3.85 17.24
CA GLY A 292 20.21 4.68 17.82
C GLY A 292 20.53 6.18 17.69
N GLU A 293 21.79 6.54 17.94
CA GLU A 293 22.30 7.92 17.79
C GLU A 293 22.42 8.36 16.33
N ARG A 294 22.46 7.41 15.38
CA ARG A 294 22.41 7.71 13.93
C ARG A 294 20.99 8.02 13.47
N LEU A 295 20.01 7.34 14.05
CA LEU A 295 18.60 7.50 13.70
C LEU A 295 18.01 8.75 14.34
N LEU A 296 18.25 8.98 15.62
CA LEU A 296 17.67 10.09 16.36
C LEU A 296 18.76 10.84 17.12
N ASN A 297 18.71 12.17 17.07
CA ASN A 297 19.60 12.98 17.89
C ASN A 297 19.19 12.87 19.38
N ARG A 298 20.07 13.33 20.28
CA ARG A 298 19.83 13.22 21.73
C ARG A 298 18.51 13.83 22.20
N SER A 299 18.08 14.95 21.61
CA SER A 299 16.79 15.58 21.96
C SER A 299 15.61 14.73 21.50
N GLU A 300 15.67 14.19 20.29
CA GLU A 300 14.62 13.33 19.73
C GLU A 300 14.53 11.99 20.48
N LEU A 301 15.67 11.42 20.90
CA LEU A 301 15.71 10.24 21.75
C LEU A 301 15.06 10.51 23.11
N ASN A 302 15.38 11.64 23.76
CA ASN A 302 14.74 12.01 25.01
C ASN A 302 13.22 12.13 24.85
N GLN A 303 12.76 12.82 23.79
CA GLN A 303 11.33 12.91 23.48
C GLN A 303 10.71 11.55 23.24
N LEU A 304 11.40 10.64 22.52
CA LEU A 304 10.93 9.27 22.32
C LEU A 304 10.72 8.56 23.66
N TRP A 305 11.69 8.64 24.57
CA TRP A 305 11.60 8.01 25.89
C TRP A 305 10.49 8.59 26.76
N GLU A 306 10.25 9.91 26.69
CA GLU A 306 9.14 10.58 27.38
C GLU A 306 7.75 10.15 26.85
N CYS A 307 7.67 9.68 25.60
CA CYS A 307 6.41 9.20 25.02
C CYS A 307 6.01 7.80 25.48
N LEU A 308 6.96 7.02 26.02
CA LEU A 308 6.70 5.66 26.44
C LEU A 308 6.19 5.66 27.89
N PRO A 309 5.19 4.82 28.22
CA PRO A 309 4.58 4.82 29.55
C PRO A 309 5.54 4.37 30.65
N MET A 310 6.61 3.64 30.29
CA MET A 310 7.66 3.20 31.20
C MET A 310 8.97 2.98 30.47
N ALA A 311 10.08 3.04 31.21
CA ALA A 311 11.39 2.69 30.69
C ALA A 311 11.47 1.18 30.39
N PRO A 312 11.79 0.78 29.15
CA PRO A 312 11.90 -0.63 28.80
C PRO A 312 13.12 -1.27 29.48
N ALA A 313 12.95 -2.46 30.06
CA ALA A 313 14.06 -3.22 30.65
C ALA A 313 14.82 -4.04 29.60
N THR A 314 14.13 -4.48 28.54
CA THR A 314 14.69 -5.30 27.47
C THR A 314 14.29 -4.77 26.08
N ILE A 315 14.95 -5.28 25.03
CA ILE A 315 14.57 -4.99 23.64
C ILE A 315 13.18 -5.53 23.32
N GLU A 316 12.81 -6.69 23.88
CA GLU A 316 11.45 -7.22 23.73
C GLU A 316 10.41 -6.28 24.34
N ASP A 317 10.67 -5.72 25.53
CA ASP A 317 9.76 -4.77 26.16
C ASP A 317 9.62 -3.51 25.32
N LEU A 318 10.73 -2.96 24.80
CA LEU A 318 10.69 -1.82 23.89
C LEU A 318 9.91 -2.12 22.62
N ALA A 319 10.13 -3.29 22.01
CA ALA A 319 9.39 -3.71 20.82
C ALA A 319 7.88 -3.83 21.10
N GLN A 320 7.51 -4.33 22.27
CA GLN A 320 6.13 -4.41 22.72
C GLN A 320 5.51 -3.01 22.90
N LEU A 321 6.19 -2.11 23.61
CA LEU A 321 5.72 -0.74 23.82
C LEU A 321 5.54 0.01 22.48
N LEU A 322 6.49 -0.12 21.55
CA LEU A 322 6.37 0.46 20.21
C LEU A 322 5.18 -0.13 19.44
N LYS A 323 4.99 -1.46 19.50
CA LYS A 323 3.85 -2.13 18.85
C LYS A 323 2.52 -1.63 19.43
N GLU A 324 2.40 -1.56 20.75
CA GLU A 324 1.19 -1.08 21.42
C GLU A 324 0.87 0.36 21.03
N HIS A 325 1.87 1.24 21.06
CA HIS A 325 1.71 2.64 20.67
C HIS A 325 1.19 2.79 19.23
N LEU A 326 1.76 2.02 18.29
CA LEU A 326 1.30 1.99 16.90
C LEU A 326 -0.13 1.43 16.79
N LEU A 327 -0.44 0.30 17.42
CA LEU A 327 -1.75 -0.35 17.32
C LEU A 327 -2.87 0.43 18.01
N GLN A 328 -2.60 1.12 19.12
CA GLN A 328 -3.59 1.95 19.83
C GLN A 328 -4.05 3.16 19.01
N SER A 329 -3.29 3.58 18.00
CA SER A 329 -3.70 4.62 17.05
C SER A 329 -4.78 4.17 16.07
N ILE A 330 -4.80 2.88 15.71
CA ILE A 330 -5.64 2.33 14.64
C ILE A 330 -7.15 2.47 14.92
N PRO A 331 -7.64 2.20 16.16
CA PRO A 331 -9.04 2.45 16.50
C PRO A 331 -9.45 3.92 16.42
N LYS A 332 -8.50 4.85 16.54
CA LYS A 332 -8.73 6.31 16.51
C LYS A 332 -8.75 6.89 15.10
N ALA A 333 -8.64 6.06 14.06
CA ALA A 333 -8.48 6.51 12.68
C ALA A 333 -9.53 7.55 12.24
N LEU A 334 -10.80 7.38 12.63
CA LEU A 334 -11.89 8.28 12.23
C LEU A 334 -11.91 9.64 12.97
N GLN A 335 -11.02 9.84 13.95
CA GLN A 335 -11.01 11.06 14.77
C GLN A 335 -10.18 12.19 14.17
N HIS A 336 -9.44 11.94 13.08
CA HIS A 336 -8.58 12.94 12.45
C HIS A 336 -8.48 12.71 10.93
N PRO A 337 -8.43 13.77 10.09
CA PRO A 337 -8.40 13.62 8.63
C PRO A 337 -7.15 12.91 8.07
N GLN A 338 -6.05 12.92 8.83
CA GLN A 338 -4.81 12.15 8.55
C GLN A 338 -4.88 10.68 8.99
N GLY A 339 -6.02 10.23 9.53
CA GLY A 339 -6.18 8.87 10.01
C GLY A 339 -5.36 8.57 11.28
N PRO A 340 -4.96 7.31 11.50
CA PRO A 340 -4.31 6.89 12.74
C PRO A 340 -2.92 7.50 12.93
N ALA A 341 -2.23 7.88 11.85
CA ALA A 341 -0.91 8.52 11.90
C ALA A 341 -0.89 9.85 12.69
N ALA A 342 -2.04 10.52 12.84
CA ALA A 342 -2.18 11.72 13.66
C ALA A 342 -1.99 11.47 15.16
N PHE A 343 -2.34 10.26 15.62
CA PHE A 343 -2.33 9.87 17.03
C PHE A 343 -1.03 9.21 17.47
N ILE A 344 -0.05 9.11 16.56
CA ILE A 344 1.27 8.57 16.88
C ILE A 344 2.18 9.73 17.22
N ALA A 345 2.79 9.64 18.39
CA ALA A 345 3.74 10.64 18.88
C ALA A 345 4.81 10.98 17.82
N PRO A 346 5.11 12.27 17.57
CA PRO A 346 6.10 12.69 16.58
C PRO A 346 7.43 11.92 16.60
N PRO A 347 8.10 11.68 17.75
CA PRO A 347 9.37 10.96 17.75
C PRO A 347 9.26 9.51 17.27
N VAL A 348 8.12 8.84 17.47
CA VAL A 348 7.89 7.47 16.96
C VAL A 348 7.70 7.49 15.43
N ARG A 349 7.03 8.51 14.89
CA ARG A 349 6.88 8.66 13.43
C ARG A 349 8.23 8.89 12.76
N LEU A 350 9.04 9.77 13.36
CA LEU A 350 10.38 10.09 12.90
C LEU A 350 11.31 8.87 12.94
N LEU A 351 11.24 8.08 14.01
CA LEU A 351 11.96 6.82 14.13
C LEU A 351 11.68 5.88 12.95
N VAL A 352 10.40 5.65 12.62
CA VAL A 352 10.00 4.79 11.50
C VAL A 352 10.56 5.32 10.17
N GLN A 353 10.39 6.62 9.91
CA GLN A 353 10.82 7.25 8.66
C GLN A 353 12.34 7.19 8.48
N ARG A 354 13.11 7.54 9.51
CA ARG A 354 14.58 7.54 9.45
C ARG A 354 15.13 6.12 9.40
N TYR A 355 14.58 5.19 10.18
CA TYR A 355 14.96 3.78 10.10
C TYR A 355 14.82 3.25 8.66
N VAL A 356 13.68 3.49 8.03
CA VAL A 356 13.44 3.01 6.65
C VAL A 356 14.35 3.70 5.64
N TYR A 357 14.63 5.00 5.79
CA TYR A 357 15.59 5.70 4.93
C TYR A 357 17.00 5.11 5.04
N HIS A 358 17.52 4.92 6.25
CA HIS A 358 18.86 4.37 6.46
C HIS A 358 18.98 2.93 5.97
N GLU A 359 17.99 2.09 6.28
CA GLU A 359 17.97 0.70 5.79
C GLU A 359 17.76 0.64 4.26
N ALA A 360 17.10 1.62 3.64
CA ALA A 360 17.01 1.70 2.18
C ALA A 360 18.36 1.96 1.53
N LEU A 361 19.21 2.80 2.13
CA LEU A 361 20.58 3.02 1.68
C LEU A 361 21.42 1.76 1.84
N ARG A 362 21.47 1.21 3.06
CA ARG A 362 22.24 0.00 3.40
C ARG A 362 21.85 -1.19 2.53
N SER A 363 20.56 -1.48 2.42
CA SER A 363 20.09 -2.59 1.59
C SER A 363 20.49 -2.37 0.12
N THR A 364 20.45 -1.13 -0.38
CA THR A 364 20.86 -0.77 -1.75
C THR A 364 22.33 -1.05 -2.00
N GLU A 365 23.19 -0.77 -1.03
CA GLU A 365 24.61 -1.13 -1.10
C GLU A 365 24.78 -2.65 -1.18
N LYS A 366 24.08 -3.42 -0.34
CA LYS A 366 24.13 -4.90 -0.38
C LYS A 366 23.71 -5.48 -1.73
N LEU A 367 22.66 -4.94 -2.34
CA LEU A 367 22.26 -5.32 -3.70
C LEU A 367 23.38 -5.04 -4.71
N ARG A 368 23.99 -3.86 -4.65
CA ARG A 368 25.07 -3.47 -5.57
C ARG A 368 26.31 -4.35 -5.40
N ASP A 369 26.68 -4.66 -4.15
CA ASP A 369 27.80 -5.54 -3.85
C ASP A 369 27.59 -6.93 -4.47
N ARG A 370 26.40 -7.50 -4.34
CA ARG A 370 26.07 -8.79 -4.98
C ARG A 370 26.09 -8.68 -6.50
N GLU A 371 25.46 -7.67 -7.09
CA GLU A 371 25.48 -7.46 -8.54
C GLU A 371 26.90 -7.28 -9.10
N ALA A 372 27.79 -6.66 -8.33
CA ALA A 372 29.20 -6.51 -8.69
C ALA A 372 29.96 -7.85 -8.59
N GLN A 373 29.66 -8.68 -7.59
CA GLN A 373 30.26 -10.02 -7.45
C GLN A 373 29.79 -10.96 -8.56
N GLU A 374 28.51 -10.94 -8.94
CA GLU A 374 27.96 -11.77 -10.01
C GLU A 374 28.51 -11.42 -11.40
N LYS A 375 28.97 -10.19 -11.59
CA LYS A 375 29.58 -9.72 -12.86
C LYS A 375 31.07 -10.02 -12.99
N ARG A 376 31.74 -10.50 -11.93
CA ARG A 376 33.16 -10.88 -12.02
C ARG A 376 33.28 -12.21 -12.76
N PRO A 377 34.16 -12.32 -13.79
CA PRO A 377 34.41 -13.59 -14.44
C PRO A 377 34.95 -14.60 -13.42
N PRO A 378 34.66 -15.91 -13.57
CA PRO A 378 35.21 -16.92 -12.69
C PRO A 378 36.73 -16.86 -12.77
N THR A 379 37.38 -16.54 -11.63
CA THR A 379 38.82 -16.68 -11.48
C THR A 379 39.18 -18.14 -11.69
N SER A 380 39.86 -18.41 -12.80
CA SER A 380 40.36 -19.71 -13.22
C SER A 380 41.52 -20.16 -12.35
#